data_AF-X1DI16-F1
#
_entry.id   AF-X1DI16-F1
#
_cell.length_a   1.000
_cell.length_b   1.000
_cell.length_c   1.000
_cell.angle_alpha   90.00
_cell.angle_beta   90.00
_cell.angle_gamma   90.00
#
_symmetry.space_group_name_H-M   'P 1'
#
loop_
_entity.id
_entity.type
_entity.pdbx_description
1 polymer ?
#
loop_
_entity_poly.entity_id
_entity_poly.type
_entity_poly.pdbx_seq_one_letter_code
_entity_poly.pdbx_strand_id
1 'polypeptide(L)'
;MEIIDKKNLIPDKNVLVKITKEHPSGRNLYNNINTLTIELSTSNTENIYFDMNTKDATLCVFEDTALKDNFECILYHEFFHIADRLDPKFEYSDEKKDTLTEDEKRCVVELWNLYIDTR
;
A
#
# COMPACT_ATOMS: atom_id res chain seq x y z
N MET A 1 4.95 12.03 -7.10
CA MET A 1 4.03 10.99 -7.58
C MET A 1 2.90 11.60 -8.40
N GLU A 2 2.85 11.26 -9.69
CA GLU A 2 1.66 11.42 -10.56
C GLU A 2 0.74 10.20 -10.37
N ILE A 3 -0.59 10.39 -10.37
CA ILE A 3 -1.56 9.29 -10.22
C ILE A 3 -2.39 9.18 -11.49
N ILE A 4 -2.39 7.99 -12.11
CA ILE A 4 -3.14 7.69 -13.33
C ILE A 4 -4.19 6.64 -13.01
N ASP A 5 -5.47 7.03 -13.02
CA ASP A 5 -6.60 6.11 -12.87
C ASP A 5 -7.66 6.42 -13.93
N LYS A 6 -7.57 5.70 -15.05
CA LYS A 6 -8.47 5.91 -16.19
C LYS A 6 -9.90 5.41 -15.94
N LYS A 7 -10.07 4.50 -14.98
CA LYS A 7 -11.35 3.83 -14.69
C LYS A 7 -12.03 4.36 -13.43
N ASN A 8 -11.39 5.28 -12.71
CA ASN A 8 -11.86 5.83 -11.45
C ASN A 8 -12.14 4.72 -10.40
N LEU A 9 -11.27 3.72 -10.33
CA LEU A 9 -11.36 2.59 -9.39
C LEU A 9 -11.15 3.02 -7.94
N ILE A 10 -10.39 4.11 -7.72
CA ILE A 10 -10.23 4.72 -6.40
C ILE A 10 -10.78 6.16 -6.46
N PRO A 11 -12.03 6.42 -6.05
CA PRO A 11 -12.67 7.73 -6.24
C PRO A 11 -11.96 8.87 -5.49
N ASP A 12 -11.52 8.63 -4.25
CA ASP A 12 -10.76 9.62 -3.49
C ASP A 12 -9.26 9.37 -3.62
N LYS A 13 -8.56 10.21 -4.38
CA LYS A 13 -7.10 10.12 -4.53
C LYS A 13 -6.32 10.57 -3.31
N ASN A 14 -6.96 11.30 -2.38
CA ASN A 14 -6.27 11.78 -1.18
C ASN A 14 -5.86 10.62 -0.27
N VAL A 15 -6.60 9.51 -0.27
CA VAL A 15 -6.22 8.30 0.48
C VAL A 15 -4.85 7.77 0.04
N LEU A 16 -4.57 7.76 -1.27
CA LEU A 16 -3.30 7.31 -1.84
C LEU A 16 -2.17 8.26 -1.46
N VAL A 17 -2.44 9.57 -1.51
CA VAL A 17 -1.46 10.59 -1.09
C VAL A 17 -1.17 10.49 0.40
N LYS A 18 -2.20 10.30 1.24
CA LYS A 18 -2.08 10.11 2.69
C LYS A 18 -1.21 8.89 2.98
N ILE A 19 -1.61 7.71 2.48
CA ILE A 19 -0.91 6.44 2.71
C ILE A 19 0.55 6.53 2.26
N THR A 20 0.82 7.11 1.08
CA THR A 20 2.20 7.20 0.58
C THR A 20 3.06 8.23 1.32
N LYS A 21 2.48 9.25 1.95
CA LYS A 21 3.24 10.22 2.76
C LYS A 21 3.44 9.78 4.20
N GLU A 22 2.42 9.13 4.76
CA GLU A 22 2.32 8.78 6.18
C GLU A 22 2.58 7.29 6.43
N HIS A 23 3.07 6.56 5.42
CA HIS A 23 3.26 5.11 5.53
C HIS A 23 4.13 4.75 6.76
N PRO A 24 3.66 3.84 7.64
CA PRO A 24 4.33 3.53 8.91
C PRO A 24 5.71 2.89 8.76
N SER A 25 6.02 2.38 7.56
CA SER A 25 7.36 1.85 7.20
C SER A 25 8.46 2.92 7.13
N GLY A 26 8.14 4.19 7.35
CA GLY A 26 9.14 5.21 7.68
C GLY A 26 9.92 5.77 6.49
N ARG A 27 9.38 5.71 5.27
CA ARG A 27 9.89 6.47 4.13
C ARG A 27 8.73 7.12 3.43
N ASN A 28 8.89 8.40 3.10
CA ASN A 28 7.95 9.15 2.30
C ASN A 28 7.88 8.50 0.90
N LEU A 29 7.03 7.47 0.75
CA LEU A 29 6.83 6.69 -0.47
C LEU A 29 6.40 7.60 -1.61
N TYR A 30 5.65 8.66 -1.29
CA TYR A 30 5.21 9.67 -2.23
C TYR A 30 6.38 10.31 -3.01
N ASN A 31 7.55 10.48 -2.37
CA ASN A 31 8.76 10.99 -3.02
C ASN A 31 9.59 9.89 -3.73
N ASN A 32 9.28 8.61 -3.48
CA ASN A 32 9.99 7.47 -4.06
C ASN A 32 9.22 6.80 -5.20
N ILE A 33 7.99 7.25 -5.46
CA ILE A 33 7.16 6.80 -6.57
C ILE A 33 7.00 7.97 -7.54
N ASN A 34 7.47 7.77 -8.78
CA ASN A 34 7.33 8.74 -9.85
C ASN A 34 5.89 8.76 -10.36
N THR A 35 5.40 7.60 -10.80
CA THR A 35 4.05 7.41 -11.34
C THR A 35 3.36 6.26 -10.60
N LEU A 36 2.11 6.46 -10.20
CA LEU A 36 1.23 5.42 -9.68
C LEU A 36 0.07 5.21 -10.66
N THR A 37 0.10 4.09 -11.37
CA THR A 37 -0.99 3.68 -12.26
C THR A 37 -1.95 2.77 -11.51
N ILE A 38 -3.26 2.98 -11.67
CA ILE A 38 -4.30 2.16 -11.07
C ILE A 38 -4.99 1.36 -12.17
N GLU A 39 -4.96 0.04 -12.06
CA GLU A 39 -5.53 -0.88 -13.03
C GLU A 39 -6.51 -1.85 -12.36
N LEU A 40 -7.36 -2.46 -13.19
CA LEU A 40 -8.25 -3.51 -12.72
C LEU A 40 -7.42 -4.78 -12.49
N SER A 41 -7.54 -5.39 -11.32
CA SER A 41 -6.87 -6.65 -11.05
C SER A 41 -7.40 -7.75 -11.98
N THR A 42 -6.45 -8.42 -12.65
CA THR A 42 -6.70 -9.65 -13.41
C THR A 42 -6.40 -10.91 -12.59
N SER A 43 -5.95 -10.73 -11.34
CA SER A 43 -5.60 -11.79 -10.40
C SER A 43 -6.74 -12.03 -9.40
N ASN A 44 -6.62 -13.06 -8.57
CA ASN A 44 -7.59 -13.34 -7.50
C ASN A 44 -7.40 -12.46 -6.26
N THR A 45 -6.47 -11.51 -6.28
CA THR A 45 -6.18 -10.59 -5.18
C THR A 45 -5.87 -9.19 -5.72
N GLU A 46 -6.01 -8.18 -4.87
CA GLU A 46 -5.30 -6.92 -5.04
C GLU A 46 -3.79 -7.17 -5.00
N ASN A 47 -3.03 -6.36 -5.76
CA ASN A 47 -1.58 -6.40 -5.71
C ASN A 47 -0.97 -5.07 -6.18
N ILE A 48 0.30 -4.85 -5.87
CA ILE A 48 1.08 -3.76 -6.44
C ILE A 48 2.40 -4.26 -7.04
N TYR A 49 2.72 -3.69 -8.19
CA TYR A 49 3.99 -3.87 -8.86
C TYR A 49 4.80 -2.58 -8.74
N PHE A 50 6.10 -2.70 -8.54
CA PHE A 50 7.00 -1.56 -8.44
C PHE A 50 8.31 -1.85 -9.15
N ASP A 51 8.67 -0.96 -10.08
CA ASP A 51 9.94 -0.99 -10.81
C ASP A 51 10.99 -0.16 -10.05
N MET A 52 12.06 -0.82 -9.60
CA MET A 52 13.12 -0.16 -8.83
C MET A 52 13.96 0.84 -9.64
N ASN A 53 14.01 0.69 -10.97
CA ASN A 53 14.79 1.52 -11.88
C ASN A 53 14.01 2.78 -12.27
N THR A 54 12.75 2.63 -12.72
CA THR A 54 11.93 3.78 -13.15
C THR A 54 11.20 4.46 -12.02
N LYS A 55 11.05 3.77 -10.87
CA LYS A 55 10.23 4.20 -9.72
C LYS A 55 8.74 4.33 -10.06
N ASP A 56 8.28 3.62 -11.09
CA ASP A 56 6.86 3.54 -11.39
C ASP A 56 6.21 2.37 -10.64
N ALA A 57 4.96 2.60 -10.20
CA ALA A 57 4.14 1.63 -9.51
C ALA A 57 2.83 1.40 -10.28
N THR A 58 2.37 0.14 -10.28
CA THR A 58 1.05 -0.24 -10.77
C THR A 58 0.29 -0.93 -9.66
N LEU A 59 -0.75 -0.27 -9.14
CA LEU A 59 -1.68 -0.80 -8.16
C LEU A 59 -2.86 -1.43 -8.88
N CYS A 60 -3.03 -2.74 -8.75
CA CYS A 60 -4.15 -3.47 -9.31
C CYS A 60 -5.18 -3.74 -8.23
N VAL A 61 -6.41 -3.27 -8.46
CA VAL A 61 -7.53 -3.38 -7.51
C VAL A 61 -8.78 -3.91 -8.19
N PHE A 62 -9.72 -4.44 -7.43
CA PHE A 62 -11.04 -4.78 -7.96
C PHE A 62 -11.92 -3.53 -8.08
N GLU A 63 -13.02 -3.64 -8.83
CA GLU A 63 -13.98 -2.53 -8.99
C GLU A 63 -14.62 -2.11 -7.66
N ASP A 64 -14.76 -3.05 -6.73
CA ASP A 64 -15.38 -2.85 -5.42
C ASP A 64 -14.36 -2.61 -4.30
N THR A 65 -13.05 -2.60 -4.57
CA THR A 65 -12.02 -2.45 -3.52
C THR A 65 -12.24 -1.19 -2.68
N ALA A 66 -12.63 -0.06 -3.29
CA ALA A 66 -12.93 1.18 -2.58
C ALA A 66 -14.19 1.14 -1.69
N LEU A 67 -15.03 0.12 -1.83
CA LEU A 67 -16.24 -0.10 -1.03
C LEU A 67 -16.00 -1.06 0.14
N LYS A 68 -14.85 -1.72 0.21
CA LYS A 68 -14.53 -2.68 1.26
C LYS A 68 -14.28 -1.96 2.59
N ASP A 69 -14.78 -2.50 3.68
CA ASP A 69 -14.59 -1.93 5.03
C ASP A 69 -13.10 -1.84 5.43
N ASN A 70 -12.26 -2.70 4.87
CA ASN A 70 -10.81 -2.73 5.09
C ASN A 70 -10.00 -2.07 3.96
N PHE A 71 -10.62 -1.22 3.13
CA PHE A 71 -9.99 -0.58 1.96
C PHE A 71 -8.64 0.09 2.28
N GLU A 72 -8.58 0.95 3.30
CA GLU A 72 -7.32 1.61 3.68
C GLU A 72 -6.27 0.57 4.08
N CYS A 73 -6.66 -0.51 4.75
CA CYS A 73 -5.75 -1.57 5.18
C CYS A 73 -5.23 -2.38 3.99
N ILE A 74 -6.06 -2.65 2.98
CA ILE A 74 -5.61 -3.23 1.70
C ILE A 74 -4.55 -2.32 1.06
N LEU A 75 -4.79 -1.00 1.01
CA LEU A 75 -3.81 -0.09 0.43
C LEU A 75 -2.50 -0.06 1.24
N TYR A 76 -2.56 0.02 2.56
CA TYR A 76 -1.37 -0.10 3.41
C TYR A 76 -0.63 -1.42 3.19
N HIS A 77 -1.34 -2.54 2.96
CA HIS A 77 -0.72 -3.80 2.55
C HIS A 77 0.12 -3.63 1.30
N GLU A 78 -0.49 -3.07 0.27
CA GLU A 78 0.13 -3.02 -1.03
C GLU A 78 1.34 -2.09 -1.00
N PHE A 79 1.18 -0.90 -0.45
CA PHE A 79 2.29 0.04 -0.32
C PHE A 79 3.43 -0.44 0.59
N PHE A 80 3.15 -1.38 1.50
CA PHE A 80 4.20 -2.08 2.25
C PHE A 80 5.15 -2.84 1.33
N HIS A 81 4.67 -3.51 0.28
CA HIS A 81 5.52 -4.23 -0.69
C HIS A 81 6.50 -3.29 -1.39
N ILE A 82 6.09 -2.05 -1.65
CA ILE A 82 6.98 -1.01 -2.19
C ILE A 82 8.02 -0.60 -1.14
N ALA A 83 7.57 -0.37 0.09
CA ALA A 83 8.46 0.01 1.18
C ALA A 83 9.55 -1.03 1.44
N ASP A 84 9.18 -2.31 1.48
CA ASP A 84 10.10 -3.45 1.65
C ASP A 84 11.10 -3.54 0.49
N ARG A 85 10.68 -3.31 -0.76
CA ARG A 85 11.60 -3.27 -1.92
C ARG A 85 12.58 -2.08 -1.88
N LEU A 86 12.12 -0.92 -1.41
CA LEU A 86 12.95 0.29 -1.29
C LEU A 86 13.94 0.20 -0.12
N ASP A 87 13.58 -0.53 0.92
CA ASP A 87 14.43 -0.84 2.06
C ASP A 87 14.11 -2.21 2.64
N PRO A 88 14.81 -3.27 2.21
CA PRO A 88 14.59 -4.61 2.73
C PRO A 88 15.00 -4.75 4.21
N LYS A 89 15.45 -3.67 4.85
CA LYS A 89 15.77 -3.65 6.28
C LYS A 89 14.56 -3.47 7.17
N PHE A 90 13.44 -2.94 6.64
CA PHE A 90 12.11 -2.59 7.20
C PHE A 90 12.00 -2.11 8.67
N GLU A 91 12.87 -2.49 9.61
CA GLU A 91 12.99 -1.98 10.97
C GLU A 91 11.63 -1.90 11.67
N TYR A 92 10.80 -2.93 11.51
CA TYR A 92 9.67 -3.14 12.40
C TYR A 92 10.24 -3.41 13.79
N SER A 93 10.25 -2.38 14.65
CA SER A 93 10.58 -2.49 16.06
C SER A 93 9.30 -2.41 16.87
N ASP A 94 9.27 -3.10 18.01
CA ASP A 94 8.16 -3.02 18.97
C ASP A 94 7.88 -1.56 19.39
N GLU A 95 8.89 -0.69 19.35
CA GLU A 95 8.78 0.74 19.66
C GLU A 95 7.90 1.51 18.64
N LYS A 96 7.97 1.17 17.34
CA LYS A 96 7.10 1.78 16.32
C LYS A 96 5.69 1.24 16.38
N LYS A 97 5.51 -0.02 16.79
CA LYS A 97 4.18 -0.61 16.98
C LYS A 97 3.37 0.18 18.00
N ASP A 98 4.00 0.63 19.08
CA ASP A 98 3.34 1.39 20.14
C ASP A 98 2.93 2.82 19.71
N THR A 99 3.50 3.35 18.63
CA THR A 99 3.09 4.66 18.06
C THR A 99 1.87 4.59 17.15
N LEU A 100 1.44 3.39 16.75
CA LEU A 100 0.27 3.17 15.92
C LEU A 100 -1.01 3.26 16.76
N THR A 101 -2.09 3.75 16.15
CA THR A 101 -3.43 3.64 16.72
C THR A 101 -3.88 2.17 16.79
N GLU A 102 -4.87 1.85 17.62
CA GLU A 102 -5.33 0.46 17.77
C GLU A 102 -5.89 -0.14 16.47
N ASP A 103 -6.52 0.68 15.62
CA ASP A 103 -6.99 0.25 14.30
C ASP A 103 -5.81 0.01 13.34
N GLU A 104 -4.78 0.84 13.37
CA GLU A 104 -3.56 0.64 12.58
C GLU A 104 -2.76 -0.58 13.06
N LYS A 105 -2.67 -0.81 14.38
CA LYS A 105 -2.06 -2.02 14.95
C LYS A 105 -2.83 -3.26 14.51
N ARG A 106 -4.16 -3.25 14.58
CA ARG A 106 -5.00 -4.36 14.12
C ARG A 106 -4.76 -4.60 12.63
N CYS A 107 -4.74 -3.55 11.82
CA CYS A 107 -4.46 -3.69 10.40
C CYS A 107 -3.04 -4.21 10.15
N VAL A 108 -1.99 -3.69 10.77
CA VAL A 108 -0.63 -4.23 10.60
C VAL A 108 -0.55 -5.70 11.04
N VAL A 109 -1.20 -6.10 12.14
CA VAL A 109 -1.23 -7.50 12.58
C VAL A 109 -2.03 -8.38 11.60
N GLU A 110 -3.16 -7.90 11.08
CA GLU A 110 -3.92 -8.60 10.04
C GLU A 110 -3.15 -8.71 8.73
N LEU A 111 -2.42 -7.67 8.35
CA LEU A 111 -1.51 -7.62 7.20
C LEU A 111 -0.36 -8.61 7.33
N TRP A 112 0.20 -8.74 8.54
CA TRP A 112 1.22 -9.72 8.87
C TRP A 112 0.68 -11.15 8.91
N ASN A 113 -0.52 -11.36 9.47
CA ASN A 113 -1.15 -12.67 9.51
C ASN A 113 -1.50 -13.15 8.10
N LEU A 114 -2.01 -12.26 7.24
CA LEU A 114 -2.26 -12.54 5.82
C LEU A 114 -0.96 -12.85 5.05
N TYR A 115 0.16 -12.19 5.39
CA TYR A 115 1.48 -12.46 4.82
C TYR A 115 2.07 -13.80 5.25
N ILE A 116 1.82 -14.24 6.49
CA ILE A 116 2.25 -15.56 6.99
C ILE A 116 1.41 -16.69 6.38
N ASP A 117 0.11 -16.49 6.18
CA ASP A 117 -0.81 -17.51 5.63
C ASP A 117 -0.70 -17.69 4.10
N THR A 118 -0.02 -16.77 3.40
CA THR A 118 0.18 -16.83 1.94
C THR A 118 1.53 -17.45 1.52
N ARG A 119 2.33 -17.94 2.49
CA ARG A 119 3.51 -18.80 2.27
C ARG A 119 3.19 -20.27 2.47
#